data_AF-A0A0B6Y573-F1
#
_entry.id   AF-A0A0B6Y573-F1
#
_cell.length_a   1.000
_cell.length_b   1.000
_cell.length_c   1.000
_cell.angle_alpha   90.00
_cell.angle_beta   90.00
_cell.angle_gamma   90.00
#
_symmetry.space_group_name_H-M   'P 1'
#
loop_
_entity.id
_entity.type
_entity.pdbx_description
1 polymer ?
#
loop_
_entity_poly.entity_id
_entity_poly.type
_entity_poly.pdbx_seq_one_letter_code
_entity_poly.pdbx_strand_id
1 'polypeptide(L)'
;ENNKTRMLNVDSNTNNQINNKNVTVQERHNLVFLKVHKAASTTVHNIVMRVALSSNLDVMLPRTANILSETGYIIKPSSLHPYPPNLKFNVICNHIIFNKRQISKYLKNPELTFYIG
;
A
#
# COMPACT_ATOMS: atom_id res chain seq x y z
N GLU A 1 -28.73 -22.17 -1.28
CA GLU A 1 -27.50 -22.76 -1.85
C GLU A 1 -26.43 -22.72 -0.76
N ASN A 2 -26.47 -23.62 0.23
CA ASN A 2 -25.82 -24.94 0.27
C ASN A 2 -24.35 -24.93 -0.15
N ASN A 3 -23.45 -24.98 0.84
CA ASN A 3 -22.21 -25.80 0.88
C ASN A 3 -21.57 -25.60 2.27
N LYS A 4 -22.06 -26.24 3.34
CA LYS A 4 -21.73 -27.62 3.78
C LYS A 4 -20.22 -27.83 4.00
N THR A 5 -19.68 -27.26 5.09
CA THR A 5 -18.40 -27.69 5.66
C THR A 5 -18.59 -29.11 6.23
N ARG A 6 -18.07 -30.10 5.50
CA ARG A 6 -18.11 -31.51 5.89
C ARG A 6 -16.81 -31.81 6.64
N MET A 7 -16.86 -31.78 7.97
CA MET A 7 -15.76 -32.28 8.81
C MET A 7 -15.71 -33.81 8.73
N LEU A 8 -14.56 -34.37 8.36
CA LEU A 8 -14.29 -35.80 8.49
C LEU A 8 -13.62 -36.03 9.85
N ASN A 9 -14.27 -36.81 10.71
CA ASN A 9 -13.74 -37.28 11.98
C ASN A 9 -12.84 -38.49 11.70
N VAL A 10 -11.53 -38.35 11.95
CA VAL A 10 -10.59 -39.48 11.99
C VAL A 10 -9.84 -39.35 13.31
N ASP A 11 -10.27 -40.13 14.29
CA ASP A 11 -9.60 -40.26 15.58
C ASP A 11 -8.37 -41.15 15.41
N SER A 12 -7.17 -40.64 15.76
CA SER A 12 -6.04 -41.43 16.23
C SER A 12 -4.93 -40.51 16.74
N ASN A 13 -4.82 -40.48 18.07
CA ASN A 13 -3.65 -40.12 18.86
C ASN A 13 -2.31 -40.33 18.12
N THR A 14 -1.56 -39.26 17.83
CA THR A 14 -0.07 -39.21 17.84
C THR A 14 0.39 -37.78 17.61
N ASN A 15 0.99 -37.19 18.66
CA ASN A 15 2.06 -36.20 18.64
C ASN A 15 2.19 -35.29 17.40
N ASN A 16 1.72 -34.04 17.52
CA ASN A 16 2.45 -32.87 17.02
C ASN A 16 1.89 -31.59 17.64
N GLN A 17 2.61 -31.07 18.65
CA GLN A 17 2.46 -29.69 19.11
C GLN A 17 2.94 -28.71 18.02
N ILE A 18 2.17 -28.57 16.94
CA ILE A 18 2.31 -27.44 16.02
C ILE A 18 1.06 -26.60 16.23
N ASN A 19 1.17 -25.66 17.16
CA ASN A 19 0.15 -24.67 17.46
C ASN A 19 -0.18 -23.90 16.18
N ASN A 20 -1.26 -24.31 15.50
CA ASN A 20 -1.93 -23.52 14.46
C ASN A 20 -2.46 -22.24 15.10
N LYS A 21 -1.58 -21.23 15.23
CA LYS A 21 -2.03 -19.85 15.22
C LYS A 21 -2.63 -19.64 13.84
N ASN A 22 -3.95 -19.62 13.75
CA ASN A 22 -4.65 -19.09 12.58
C ASN A 22 -4.21 -17.62 12.43
N VAL A 23 -3.12 -17.37 11.71
CA VAL A 23 -2.67 -16.03 11.38
C VAL A 23 -3.69 -15.49 10.38
N THR A 24 -4.63 -14.70 10.88
CA THR A 24 -5.49 -13.88 10.03
C THR A 24 -4.60 -12.84 9.36
N VAL A 25 -4.16 -13.14 8.14
CA VAL A 25 -3.43 -12.17 7.31
C VAL A 25 -4.42 -11.08 6.93
N GLN A 26 -4.34 -9.94 7.58
CA GLN A 26 -5.13 -8.78 7.20
C GLN A 26 -4.50 -8.12 5.97
N GLU A 27 -5.33 -7.85 4.97
CA GLU A 27 -4.94 -7.11 3.79
C GLU A 27 -4.49 -5.69 4.19
N ARG A 28 -3.33 -5.25 3.69
CA ARG A 28 -2.81 -3.91 3.95
C ARG A 28 -3.12 -2.99 2.78
N HIS A 29 -3.92 -1.96 3.04
CA HIS A 29 -4.31 -0.98 2.02
C HIS A 29 -3.43 0.28 1.98
N ASN A 30 -2.52 0.46 2.94
CA ASN A 30 -1.65 1.65 3.00
C ASN A 30 -0.23 1.31 2.52
N LEU A 31 0.19 1.94 1.41
CA LEU A 31 1.45 1.64 0.72
C LEU A 31 2.17 2.92 0.30
N VAL A 32 3.46 3.00 0.61
CA VAL A 32 4.38 3.97 0.01
C VAL A 32 5.41 3.21 -0.81
N PHE A 33 5.36 3.39 -2.12
CA PHE A 33 6.35 2.90 -3.07
C PHE A 33 7.19 4.05 -3.63
N LEU A 34 8.49 4.03 -3.38
CA LEU A 34 9.42 5.02 -3.91
C LEU A 34 9.83 4.63 -5.33
N LYS A 35 9.22 5.28 -6.33
CA LYS A 35 9.57 4.97 -7.73
C LYS A 35 10.99 5.47 -8.04
N VAL A 36 11.90 4.57 -8.40
CA VAL A 36 13.28 4.90 -8.83
C VAL A 36 13.43 4.85 -10.36
N HIS A 37 14.29 5.66 -10.95
CA HIS A 37 14.53 5.61 -12.40
C HIS A 37 15.23 4.31 -12.81
N LYS A 38 14.82 3.73 -13.96
CA LYS A 38 15.48 2.60 -14.64
C LYS A 38 15.58 1.29 -13.84
N ALA A 39 14.76 1.10 -12.80
CA ALA A 39 14.76 -0.09 -11.94
C ALA A 39 13.53 -1.01 -12.16
N ALA A 40 12.96 -1.00 -13.36
CA ALA A 40 11.63 -1.60 -13.64
C ALA A 40 10.50 -1.10 -12.71
N SER A 41 10.72 0.02 -12.01
CA SER A 41 9.78 0.59 -11.04
C SER A 41 8.46 1.03 -11.68
N THR A 42 8.46 1.36 -12.98
CA THR A 42 7.24 1.65 -13.73
C THR A 42 6.30 0.45 -13.78
N THR A 43 6.83 -0.78 -13.85
CA THR A 43 6.04 -2.00 -13.81
C THR A 43 5.33 -2.12 -12.46
N VAL A 44 6.07 -1.95 -11.36
CA VAL A 44 5.53 -2.01 -9.99
C VAL A 44 4.51 -0.89 -9.77
N HIS A 45 4.83 0.35 -10.18
CA HIS A 45 3.92 1.49 -10.13
C HIS A 45 2.59 1.16 -10.82
N ASN A 46 2.62 0.63 -12.04
CA ASN A 46 1.42 0.25 -12.78
C ASN A 46 0.60 -0.84 -12.09
N ILE A 47 1.26 -1.82 -11.46
CA ILE A 47 0.58 -2.85 -10.67
C ILE A 47 -0.11 -2.21 -9.46
N VAL A 48 0.60 -1.39 -8.71
CA VAL A 48 0.08 -0.67 -7.54
C VAL A 48 -1.12 0.20 -7.91
N MET A 49 -1.04 0.94 -9.02
CA MET A 49 -2.13 1.77 -9.51
C MET A 49 -3.38 0.94 -9.86
N ARG A 50 -3.22 -0.23 -10.49
CA ARG A 50 -4.35 -1.12 -10.80
C ARG A 50 -5.01 -1.69 -9.54
N VAL A 51 -4.22 -2.12 -8.56
CA VAL A 51 -4.72 -2.63 -7.27
C VAL A 51 -5.44 -1.51 -6.50
N ALA A 52 -4.88 -0.30 -6.50
CA ALA A 52 -5.52 0.85 -5.87
C ALA A 52 -6.86 1.19 -6.51
N LEU A 53 -6.95 1.13 -7.84
CA LEU A 53 -8.19 1.35 -8.57
C LEU A 53 -9.22 0.24 -8.29
N SER A 54 -8.83 -1.04 -8.35
CA SER A 54 -9.75 -2.16 -8.12
C SER A 54 -10.26 -2.24 -6.68
N SER A 55 -9.49 -1.70 -5.73
CA SER A 55 -9.81 -1.73 -4.29
C SER A 55 -10.30 -0.37 -3.78
N ASN A 56 -10.59 0.57 -4.68
CA ASN A 56 -11.14 1.89 -4.40
C ASN A 56 -10.32 2.69 -3.36
N LEU A 57 -8.99 2.69 -3.51
CA LEU A 57 -8.04 3.35 -2.62
C LEU A 57 -7.70 4.77 -3.08
N ASP A 58 -7.48 5.66 -2.12
CA ASP A 58 -7.07 7.04 -2.41
C ASP A 58 -5.57 7.08 -2.75
N VAL A 59 -5.25 7.47 -3.98
CA VAL A 59 -3.87 7.59 -4.48
C VAL A 59 -3.45 9.06 -4.56
N MET A 60 -2.27 9.36 -4.07
CA MET A 60 -1.66 10.69 -4.19
C MET A 60 -1.10 10.89 -5.60
N LEU A 61 -1.70 11.78 -6.38
CA LEU A 61 -1.34 12.01 -7.79
C LEU A 61 -0.52 13.29 -8.00
N PRO A 62 0.59 13.22 -8.74
CA PRO A 62 1.32 14.40 -9.18
C PRO A 62 0.53 15.16 -10.25
N ARG A 63 0.82 16.46 -10.37
CA ARG A 63 0.26 17.30 -11.44
C ARG A 63 0.87 16.98 -12.80
N THR A 64 2.14 16.59 -12.81
CA THR A 64 2.91 16.36 -14.04
C THR A 64 3.72 15.07 -13.90
N ALA A 65 3.65 14.22 -14.94
CA ALA A 65 4.37 12.95 -15.01
C ALA A 65 4.15 12.06 -13.77
N ASN A 66 5.19 11.39 -13.28
CA ASN A 66 5.15 10.49 -12.13
C ASN A 66 6.05 10.98 -10.98
N ILE A 67 6.14 12.30 -10.79
CA ILE A 67 7.12 12.96 -9.93
C ILE A 67 6.39 13.88 -8.94
N LEU A 68 6.54 13.63 -7.63
CA LEU A 68 6.06 14.58 -6.61
C LEU A 68 7.19 15.49 -6.10
N SER A 69 8.44 15.00 -6.12
CA SER A 69 9.64 15.79 -5.82
C SER A 69 10.92 15.10 -6.31
N GLU A 70 11.77 15.84 -7.03
CA GLU A 70 13.08 15.35 -7.52
C GLU A 70 14.28 15.91 -6.74
N THR A 71 14.18 17.13 -6.21
CA THR A 71 15.32 17.87 -5.68
C THR A 71 15.18 18.27 -4.21
N GLY A 72 14.06 17.94 -3.56
CA GLY A 72 13.83 18.33 -2.17
C GLY A 72 12.97 17.34 -1.39
N TYR A 73 13.06 17.43 -0.06
CA TYR A 73 12.27 16.60 0.86
C TYR A 73 10.81 17.06 1.01
N ILE A 74 10.49 18.27 0.55
CA ILE A 74 9.17 18.88 0.70
C ILE A 74 8.35 18.62 -0.55
N ILE A 75 7.19 17.98 -0.39
CA ILE A 75 6.19 17.87 -1.44
C ILE A 75 5.47 19.22 -1.54
N LYS A 76 5.61 19.89 -2.68
CA LYS A 76 4.99 21.19 -2.93
C LYS A 76 3.51 20.98 -3.27
N PRO A 77 2.56 21.74 -2.69
CA PRO A 77 1.15 21.63 -3.09
C PRO A 77 0.92 21.84 -4.59
N SER A 78 1.75 22.66 -5.24
CA SER A 78 1.70 22.89 -6.69
C SER A 78 2.11 21.67 -7.53
N SER A 79 2.87 20.72 -6.98
CA SER A 79 3.22 19.47 -7.67
C SER A 79 2.12 18.41 -7.58
N LEU A 80 1.00 18.69 -6.91
CA LEU A 80 -0.11 17.76 -6.73
C LEU A 80 -1.30 18.12 -7.62
N HIS A 81 -2.01 17.07 -8.05
CA HIS A 81 -3.35 17.24 -8.59
C HIS A 81 -4.27 17.78 -7.49
N PRO A 82 -5.22 18.70 -7.77
CA PRO A 82 -6.13 19.22 -6.74
C PRO A 82 -6.87 18.10 -6.01
N TYR A 83 -6.97 18.21 -4.68
CA TYR A 83 -7.65 17.26 -3.82
C TYR A 83 -8.38 17.99 -2.67
N PRO A 84 -9.41 17.40 -2.05
CA PRO A 84 -10.12 18.01 -0.93
C PRO A 84 -9.18 18.30 0.26
N PRO A 85 -9.32 19.43 0.97
CA PRO A 85 -8.37 19.85 2.02
C PRO A 85 -8.08 18.83 3.12
N ASN A 86 -9.05 17.96 3.42
CA ASN A 86 -8.95 16.95 4.48
C ASN A 86 -8.70 15.54 3.96
N LEU A 87 -8.49 15.36 2.64
CA LEU A 87 -8.20 14.05 2.07
C LEU A 87 -6.79 13.60 2.51
N LYS A 88 -6.72 12.36 2.96
CA LYS A 88 -5.48 11.63 3.18
C LYS A 88 -5.48 10.43 2.25
N PHE A 89 -4.29 9.99 1.86
CA PHE A 89 -4.09 8.96 0.87
C PHE A 89 -3.74 7.63 1.51
N ASN A 90 -4.16 6.56 0.84
CA ASN A 90 -3.73 5.20 1.11
C ASN A 90 -2.41 4.89 0.41
N VAL A 91 -2.24 5.38 -0.83
CA VAL A 91 -1.14 4.99 -1.70
C VAL A 91 -0.35 6.20 -2.18
N ILE A 92 0.97 6.12 -2.05
CA ILE A 92 1.93 7.06 -2.67
C ILE A 92 2.94 6.21 -3.43
N CYS A 93 2.91 6.23 -4.77
CA CYS A 93 3.75 5.33 -5.58
C CYS A 93 4.62 6.05 -6.64
N ASN A 94 4.87 7.34 -6.44
CA ASN A 94 5.54 8.22 -7.39
C ASN A 94 7.01 8.46 -7.05
N HIS A 95 7.74 9.10 -7.98
CA HIS A 95 9.12 9.50 -7.76
C HIS A 95 9.18 10.63 -6.72
N ILE A 96 9.74 10.32 -5.55
CA ILE A 96 9.92 11.22 -4.42
C ILE A 96 11.22 10.91 -3.69
N ILE A 97 11.83 11.93 -3.09
CA ILE A 97 12.88 11.73 -2.09
C ILE A 97 12.22 11.27 -0.79
N PHE A 98 12.70 10.15 -0.24
CA PHE A 98 12.16 9.60 1.00
C PHE A 98 12.36 10.58 2.17
N ASN A 99 11.25 10.97 2.78
CA ASN A 99 11.24 11.65 4.06
C ASN A 99 9.99 11.24 4.84
N LYS A 100 10.14 10.32 5.80
CA LYS A 100 9.02 9.76 6.56
C LYS A 100 8.13 10.85 7.17
N ARG A 101 8.71 11.90 7.74
CA ARG A 101 7.97 13.01 8.39
C ARG A 101 7.17 13.85 7.40
N GLN A 102 7.64 14.00 6.16
CA GLN A 102 6.90 14.76 5.14
C GLN A 102 5.83 13.90 4.49
N ILE A 103 6.15 12.63 4.22
CA ILE A 103 5.24 11.65 3.62
C ILE A 103 4.07 11.34 4.56
N SER A 104 4.33 11.15 5.86
CA SER A 104 3.30 10.80 6.85
C SER A 104 2.17 11.81 6.96
N LYS A 105 2.44 13.09 6.65
CA LYS A 105 1.41 14.15 6.63
C LYS A 105 0.29 13.89 5.63
N TYR A 106 0.56 13.11 4.59
CA TYR A 106 -0.38 12.82 3.51
C TYR A 106 -1.09 11.48 3.67
N LEU A 107 -0.68 10.63 4.62
CA LEU A 107 -1.20 9.26 4.76
C LEU A 107 -2.37 9.19 5.74
N LYS A 108 -3.32 8.27 5.47
CA LYS A 108 -4.45 7.99 6.37
C LYS A 108 -3.99 7.35 7.69
N ASN A 109 -3.09 6.38 7.61
CA ASN A 109 -2.57 5.66 8.78
C ASN A 109 -1.05 5.41 8.63
N PRO A 110 -0.20 6.39 8.98
CA PRO A 110 1.25 6.31 8.74
C PRO A 110 1.93 5.18 9.54
N GLU A 111 1.38 4.77 10.68
CA GLU A 111 1.92 3.70 11.53
C GLU A 111 1.66 2.31 10.96
N LEU A 112 0.55 2.13 10.23
CA LEU A 112 0.21 0.87 9.55
C LEU A 112 0.57 0.89 8.05
N THR A 113 1.32 1.90 7.60
CA THR A 113 1.74 2.01 6.20
C THR A 113 2.97 1.15 5.93
N PHE A 114 2.92 0.36 4.86
CA PHE A 114 4.07 -0.38 4.36
C PHE A 114 4.90 0.51 3.43
N TYR A 115 6.21 0.60 3.67
CA TYR A 115 7.14 1.39 2.87
C TYR A 115 8.06 0.45 2.08
N ILE A 116 8.22 0.68 0.78
CA ILE A 116 9.07 -0.10 -0.12
C ILE A 116 9.67 0.83 -1.18
N GLY A 117 10.92 0.58 -1.60
CA GLY A 117 11.66 1.43 -2.51
C GLY A 117 12.92 0.76 -3.05
#